data_AF-A0A955C3H8-F1
#
_entry.id   AF-A0A955C3H8-F1
#
_cell.length_a   1.000
_cell.length_b   1.000
_cell.length_c   1.000
_cell.angle_alpha   90.00
_cell.angle_beta   90.00
_cell.angle_gamma   90.00
#
_symmetry.space_group_name_H-M   'P 1'
#
loop_
_entity.id
_entity.type
_entity.pdbx_description
1 polymer ?
#
loop_
_entity_poly.entity_id
_entity_poly.type
_entity_poly.pdbx_seq_one_letter_code
_entity_poly.pdbx_strand_id
1 'polypeptide(L)' 'MNWTLLFADEYLVIVDKPSGLLCQPGRGPDKQDSLIGRVVQQFADARIVHRLDRDTSGVMV' A
#
# COMPACT_ATOMS: atom_id res chain seq x y z
N MET A 1 11.48 2.90 2.54
CA MET A 1 10.33 3.27 1.68
C MET A 1 10.54 2.57 0.35
N ASN A 2 9.63 1.70 -0.08
CA ASN A 2 9.81 0.97 -1.34
C ASN A 2 8.51 0.90 -2.15
N TRP A 3 7.68 1.94 -2.12
CA TRP A 3 6.56 2.12 -3.06
C TRP A 3 6.71 3.49 -3.72
N THR A 4 6.23 3.64 -4.94
CA THR A 4 6.36 4.88 -5.73
C THR A 4 4.98 5.51 -5.87
N LEU A 5 4.86 6.81 -5.59
CA LEU A 5 3.62 7.54 -5.90
C LEU A 5 3.50 7.73 -7.42
N LEU A 6 2.39 7.30 -7.99
CA LEU A 6 2.08 7.47 -9.42
C LEU A 6 1.11 8.62 -9.65
N PHE A 7 0.14 8.79 -8.75
CA PHE A 7 -0.88 9.84 -8.83
C PHE A 7 -1.50 10.09 -7.45
N ALA A 8 -1.88 11.33 -7.16
CA ALA A 8 -2.71 11.67 -6.00
C ALA A 8 -3.56 12.91 -6.27
N ASP A 9 -4.82 12.87 -5.85
CA ASP A 9 -5.73 14.01 -5.77
C ASP A 9 -6.58 13.93 -4.49
N GLU A 10 -7.66 14.71 -4.42
CA GLU A 10 -8.56 14.74 -3.27
C GLU A 10 -9.40 13.46 -3.08
N TYR A 11 -9.43 12.58 -4.08
CA TYR A 11 -10.25 11.36 -4.10
C TYR A 11 -9.44 10.07 -4.12
N LEU A 12 -8.30 10.06 -4.80
CA LEU A 12 -7.53 8.86 -5.11
C LEU A 12 -6.04 9.02 -4.79
N VAL A 13 -5.43 7.92 -4.36
CA VAL A 13 -3.98 7.79 -4.24
C VAL A 13 -3.57 6.53 -5.00
N ILE A 14 -2.77 6.67 -6.04
CA ILE A 14 -2.31 5.55 -6.86
C ILE A 14 -0.81 5.38 -6.67
N VAL A 15 -0.40 4.17 -6.35
CA VAL A 15 1.00 3.83 -6.06
C VAL A 15 1.45 2.58 -6.82
N ASP A 16 2.73 2.51 -7.12
CA ASP A 16 3.38 1.27 -7.56
C ASP A 16 3.84 0.48 -6.32
N LYS A 17 3.16 -0.64 -6.06
CA LYS A 17 3.49 -1.55 -4.96
C LYS A 17 4.64 -2.48 -5.38
N PRO A 18 5.70 -2.62 -4.58
CA PRO A 18 6.75 -3.58 -4.85
C PRO A 18 6.26 -5.02 -4.59
N SER A 19 6.92 -5.99 -5.20
CA SER A 19 6.79 -7.40 -4.79
C SER A 19 7.35 -7.60 -3.38
N GLY A 20 6.79 -8.55 -2.64
CA GLY A 20 7.19 -8.91 -1.27
C GLY A 20 6.50 -8.10 -0.16
N LEU A 21 5.83 -7.00 -0.50
CA LEU A 21 5.10 -6.14 0.46
C LEU A 21 3.61 -6.50 0.53
N LEU A 22 3.10 -6.66 1.75
CA LEU A 22 1.68 -6.88 2.01
C LEU A 22 0.86 -5.62 1.69
N CYS A 23 -0.36 -5.74 1.17
CA CYS A 23 -1.24 -4.57 1.01
C CYS A 23 -1.76 -4.04 2.35
N GLN A 24 -2.11 -4.95 3.26
CA GLN A 24 -2.67 -4.73 4.60
C GLN A 24 -1.84 -5.47 5.64
N PRO A 25 -1.84 -5.06 6.92
CA PRO A 25 -1.20 -5.81 7.99
C PRO A 25 -1.71 -7.26 8.03
N GLY A 26 -0.78 -8.20 8.06
CA GLY A 26 -1.08 -9.62 8.20
C GLY A 26 -1.34 -10.01 9.65
N ARG A 27 -1.61 -11.31 9.85
CA ARG A 27 -1.72 -11.90 11.19
C ARG A 27 -0.34 -12.16 11.78
N GLY A 28 -0.09 -11.64 12.97
CA GLY A 28 1.17 -11.84 13.71
C GLY A 28 2.05 -10.60 13.74
N PRO A 29 2.88 -10.44 14.80
CA PRO A 29 3.70 -9.24 15.01
C PRO A 29 4.74 -9.01 13.91
N ASP A 30 5.17 -10.06 13.23
CA ASP A 30 6.14 -10.05 12.12
C ASP A 30 5.54 -9.56 10.78
N LYS A 31 4.20 -9.42 10.68
CA LYS A 31 3.49 -9.09 9.43
C LYS A 31 2.80 -7.73 9.45
N GLN A 32 3.22 -6.83 10.32
CA GLN A 32 2.59 -5.51 10.45
C GLN A 32 3.03 -4.52 9.36
N ASP A 33 4.20 -4.76 8.75
CA ASP A 33 4.69 -3.94 7.64
C ASP A 33 3.88 -4.20 6.36
N SER A 34 3.23 -3.15 5.87
CA SER A 34 2.30 -3.20 4.74
C SER A 34 2.26 -1.89 3.98
N LEU A 35 1.72 -1.92 2.76
CA LEU A 35 1.55 -0.75 1.90
C LEU A 35 0.72 0.31 2.61
N ILE A 36 -0.48 -0.04 3.10
CA ILE A 36 -1.35 0.94 3.74
C ILE A 36 -0.71 1.56 4.97
N GLY A 37 -0.01 0.78 5.80
CA GLY A 37 0.65 1.29 7.01
C GLY A 37 1.73 2.33 6.71
N ARG A 38 2.30 2.28 5.49
CA ARG A 38 3.26 3.27 4.98
C ARG A 38 2.56 4.44 4.27
N VAL A 39 1.51 4.19 3.48
CA VAL A 39 0.78 5.22 2.72
C VAL A 39 0.07 6.20 3.66
N VAL A 40 -0.54 5.71 4.75
CA VAL A 40 -1.25 6.57 5.71
C VAL A 40 -0.34 7.54 6.47
N GLN A 41 0.98 7.31 6.45
CA GLN A 41 1.95 8.28 7.01
C GLN A 41 2.01 9.57 6.18
N GLN A 42 1.59 9.54 4.91
CA GLN A 42 1.53 10.70 4.01
C GLN A 42 0.09 11.09 3.68
N PHE A 43 -0.82 10.12 3.61
CA PHE A 43 -2.23 10.29 3.25
C PHE A 43 -3.12 9.69 4.33
N ALA A 44 -3.31 10.41 5.44
CA ALA A 44 -3.90 9.89 6.69
C ALA A 44 -5.25 9.18 6.52
N ASP A 45 -6.09 9.65 5.59
CA ASP A 45 -7.43 9.12 5.34
C ASP A 45 -7.48 7.99 4.30
N ALA A 46 -6.34 7.61 3.71
CA ALA A 46 -6.28 6.59 2.67
C ALA A 46 -6.83 5.25 3.16
N ARG A 47 -7.57 4.56 2.29
CA ARG A 47 -8.14 3.23 2.54
C ARG A 47 -7.85 2.33 1.35
N ILE A 48 -7.54 1.07 1.63
CA ILE A 48 -7.37 0.04 0.59
C ILE A 48 -8.75 -0.31 0.01
N VAL A 49 -8.90 -0.19 -1.31
CA VAL A 49 -10.15 -0.55 -2.04
C VAL A 49 -10.05 -1.85 -2.82
N HIS A 50 -8.84 -2.27 -3.20
CA HIS A 50 -8.56 -3.59 -3.76
C HIS A 50 -7.18 -4.08 -3.30
N ARG A 51 -6.80 -5.33 -3.59
CA ARG A 51 -5.55 -5.91 -3.10
C ARG A 51 -4.80 -6.66 -4.19
N LEU A 52 -3.48 -6.52 -4.15
CA LEU A 52 -2.54 -7.43 -4.79
C LEU A 52 -2.02 -8.44 -3.76
N ASP A 53 -1.63 -9.62 -4.24
CA ASP A 53 -0.89 -10.58 -3.41
C ASP A 53 0.48 -10.02 -3.00
N ARG A 54 1.04 -10.60 -1.94
CA ARG A 54 2.31 -10.13 -1.36
C ARG A 54 3.40 -10.01 -2.42
N ASP A 55 3.58 -11.06 -3.21
CA ASP A 55 4.67 -11.17 -4.18
C ASP A 55 4.30 -10.61 -5.57
N THR A 56 3.07 -10.13 -5.74
CA THR A 56 2.66 -9.38 -6.94
C THR A 56 3.05 -7.92 -6.80
N SER A 57 3.75 -7.36 -7.78
CA SER A 57 4.03 -5.92 -7.89
C SER A 57 3.04 -5.21 -8.81
N GLY A 58 3.00 -3.88 -8.75
CA GLY A 58 2.30 -3.06 -9.74
C GLY A 58 1.31 -2.07 -9.12
N VAL A 59 0.43 -1.58 -9.99
CA VAL A 59 -0.49 -0.47 -9.67
C VAL A 59 -1.51 -0.85 -8.61
N MET A 60 -1.53 -0.06 -7.54
CA MET A 60 -2.52 -0.08 -6.47
C MET A 60 -3.24 1.27 -6.45
N VAL A 61 -4.53 1.22 -6.15
CA VAL A 61 -5.41 2.38 -5.93
C VAL A 61 -5.88 2.32 -4.48
#